data_AF-A0A960X9Y2-F1
#
_entry.id   AF-A0A960X9Y2-F1
#
_cell.length_a   1.000
_cell.length_b   1.000
_cell.length_c   1.000
_cell.angle_alpha   90.00
_cell.angle_beta   90.00
_cell.angle_gamma   90.00
#
_symmetry.space_group_name_H-M   'P 1'
#
loop_
_entity.id
_entity.type
_entity.pdbx_description
1 polymer ?
#
loop_
_entity_poly.entity_id
_entity_poly.type
_entity_poly.pdbx_seq_one_letter_code
_entity_poly.pdbx_strand_id
1 'polypeptide(L)'
;ISSLEEIDAKALMYQTGYFTVQGYNEISARYQLGLPNKEVRTAFMISLVKHFTKTSDVRSSEKFIKALEEYRLDFLFDHIKAGFASFAYQVFAGAKERTYQAMLLAMFYGMGFDPLSEKSTNTGRIDVALEMPKTTFILELKLDGSAENALCQIRDKAYFSPYLHKEKEVALIGANFSSEKRNVSEWVGELLSSSGEKVRDLH
;
A
#
# COMPACT_ATOMS: atom_id res chain seq x y z
N ILE A 1 -16.34 29.20 -29.56
CA ILE A 1 -17.08 28.45 -28.53
C ILE A 1 -16.08 28.17 -27.41
N SER A 2 -15.98 29.12 -26.47
CA SER A 2 -15.08 29.08 -25.32
C SER A 2 -15.96 29.35 -24.09
N SER A 3 -16.22 28.32 -23.27
CA SER A 3 -16.75 28.42 -21.89
C SER A 3 -17.44 27.12 -21.45
N LEU A 4 -16.74 25.99 -21.48
CA LEU A 4 -17.07 24.87 -20.60
C LEU A 4 -15.86 24.66 -19.68
N GLU A 5 -15.86 25.49 -18.64
CA GLU A 5 -15.56 25.09 -17.27
C GLU A 5 -14.27 24.27 -17.07
N GLU A 6 -13.15 24.97 -16.84
CA GLU A 6 -12.23 24.53 -15.80
C GLU A 6 -13.02 24.54 -14.48
N ILE A 7 -13.67 23.42 -14.18
CA ILE A 7 -14.34 23.30 -12.89
C ILE A 7 -13.25 23.41 -11.82
N ASP A 8 -13.37 24.41 -10.93
CA ASP A 8 -12.42 24.58 -9.82
C ASP A 8 -12.38 23.28 -9.02
N ALA A 9 -11.26 22.57 -9.12
CA ALA A 9 -11.05 21.28 -8.48
C ALA A 9 -11.30 21.36 -6.97
N LYS A 10 -11.07 22.51 -6.33
CA LYS A 10 -11.38 22.71 -4.91
C LYS A 10 -12.89 22.76 -4.67
N ALA A 11 -13.65 23.42 -5.54
CA ALA A 11 -15.10 23.50 -5.45
C ALA A 11 -15.74 22.13 -5.67
N LEU A 12 -15.25 21.35 -6.65
CA LEU A 12 -15.65 19.96 -6.86
C LEU A 12 -15.35 19.12 -5.62
N MET A 13 -14.11 19.15 -5.11
CA MET A 13 -13.73 18.38 -3.92
C MET A 13 -14.58 18.72 -2.71
N TYR A 14 -14.96 19.98 -2.55
CA TYR A 14 -15.86 20.41 -1.50
C TYR A 14 -17.29 19.89 -1.71
N GLN A 15 -17.87 20.06 -2.91
CA GLN A 15 -19.22 19.59 -3.23
C GLN A 15 -19.37 18.06 -3.16
N THR A 16 -18.35 17.31 -3.58
CA THR A 16 -18.35 15.84 -3.53
C THR A 16 -17.97 15.30 -2.15
N GLY A 17 -17.72 16.15 -1.16
CA GLY A 17 -17.42 15.75 0.22
C GLY A 17 -15.99 15.26 0.47
N TYR A 18 -15.07 15.41 -0.49
CA TYR A 18 -13.64 15.14 -0.26
C TYR A 18 -13.00 16.21 0.63
N PHE A 19 -13.40 17.47 0.51
CA PHE A 19 -13.01 18.55 1.42
C PHE A 19 -14.18 19.00 2.28
N THR A 20 -13.89 19.25 3.56
CA THR A 20 -14.80 19.88 4.51
C THR A 20 -14.12 21.07 5.17
N VAL A 21 -14.93 21.97 5.73
CA VAL A 21 -14.41 23.09 6.53
C VAL A 21 -13.78 22.54 7.80
N GLN A 22 -12.50 22.81 8.00
CA GLN A 22 -11.75 22.47 9.20
C GLN A 22 -11.58 23.67 10.15
N GLY A 23 -11.76 24.89 9.63
CA GLY A 23 -11.65 26.10 10.43
C GLY A 23 -12.09 27.33 9.64
N TYR A 24 -12.34 28.40 10.37
CA TYR A 24 -12.64 29.71 9.81
C TYR A 24 -11.75 30.75 10.48
N ASN A 25 -11.08 31.55 9.68
CA ASN A 25 -10.26 32.66 10.16
C ASN A 25 -11.09 33.95 10.04
N GLU A 26 -11.54 34.48 11.18
CA GLU A 26 -12.42 35.66 11.22
C GLU A 26 -11.73 36.93 10.71
N ILE A 27 -10.42 37.08 10.93
CA ILE A 27 -9.65 38.26 10.53
C ILE A 27 -9.52 38.35 9.01
N SER A 28 -9.34 37.21 8.35
CA SER A 28 -9.18 37.14 6.89
C SER A 28 -10.46 36.74 6.14
N ALA A 29 -11.54 36.43 6.87
CA ALA A 29 -12.80 35.89 6.36
C ALA A 29 -12.60 34.66 5.44
N ARG A 30 -11.65 33.79 5.77
CA ARG A 30 -11.31 32.61 4.95
C ARG A 30 -11.62 31.30 5.65
N TYR A 31 -12.17 30.36 4.89
CA TYR A 31 -12.36 28.98 5.32
C TYR A 31 -11.12 28.14 5.02
N GLN A 32 -10.69 27.37 6.01
CA GLN A 32 -9.70 26.33 5.84
C GLN A 32 -10.41 25.04 5.46
N LEU A 33 -10.08 24.51 4.27
CA LEU A 33 -10.61 23.25 3.78
C LEU A 33 -9.60 22.12 4.00
N GLY A 34 -10.09 20.92 4.31
CA GLY A 34 -9.27 19.73 4.46
C GLY A 34 -10.07 18.44 4.36
N LEU A 35 -9.39 17.29 4.27
CA LEU A 35 -10.04 15.98 4.16
C LEU A 35 -10.74 15.62 5.49
N PRO A 36 -12.01 15.18 5.46
CA PRO A 36 -12.87 15.09 6.65
C PRO A 36 -12.49 13.99 7.63
N ASN A 37 -12.06 12.85 7.11
CA ASN A 37 -11.72 11.69 7.93
C ASN A 37 -10.60 10.86 7.27
N LYS A 38 -10.08 9.90 8.03
CA LYS A 38 -8.97 9.06 7.61
C LYS A 38 -9.32 8.15 6.43
N GLU A 39 -10.56 7.67 6.37
CA GLU A 39 -11.04 6.77 5.32
C GLU A 39 -11.16 7.50 3.97
N VAL A 40 -11.79 8.67 3.95
CA VAL A 40 -11.92 9.54 2.77
C VAL A 40 -10.54 9.97 2.25
N ARG A 41 -9.59 10.27 3.14
CA ARG A 41 -8.20 10.55 2.76
C ARG A 41 -7.55 9.35 2.08
N THR A 42 -7.67 8.16 2.66
CA THR A 42 -7.12 6.93 2.09
C THR A 42 -7.74 6.61 0.74
N ALA A 43 -9.08 6.64 0.64
CA ALA A 43 -9.81 6.38 -0.60
C ALA A 43 -9.47 7.40 -1.69
N PHE A 44 -9.33 8.69 -1.33
CA PHE A 44 -8.91 9.73 -2.25
C PHE A 44 -7.48 9.50 -2.76
N MET A 45 -6.55 9.15 -1.87
CA MET A 45 -5.17 8.80 -2.27
C MET A 45 -5.14 7.56 -3.17
N ILE A 46 -5.88 6.50 -2.85
CA ILE A 46 -6.00 5.31 -3.70
C ILE A 46 -6.55 5.69 -5.08
N SER A 47 -7.57 6.56 -5.13
CA SER A 47 -8.16 7.03 -6.39
C SER A 47 -7.17 7.83 -7.24
N LEU A 48 -6.43 8.77 -6.63
CA LEU A 48 -5.40 9.53 -7.33
C LEU A 48 -4.30 8.62 -7.86
N VAL A 49 -3.81 7.70 -7.01
CA VAL A 49 -2.82 6.72 -7.41
C VAL A 49 -3.33 5.94 -8.63
N LYS A 50 -4.51 5.32 -8.56
CA LYS A 50 -5.09 4.58 -9.70
C LYS A 50 -5.26 5.44 -10.96
N HIS A 51 -5.53 6.73 -10.80
CA HIS A 51 -5.67 7.66 -11.92
C HIS A 51 -4.32 7.97 -12.58
N PHE A 52 -3.28 8.24 -11.78
CA PHE A 52 -1.96 8.63 -12.27
C PHE A 52 -1.04 7.45 -12.63
N THR A 53 -1.32 6.24 -12.14
CA THR A 53 -0.51 5.05 -12.43
C THR A 53 -0.97 4.28 -13.67
N LYS A 54 -2.02 4.74 -14.38
CA LYS A 54 -2.42 4.18 -15.69
C LYS A 54 -1.33 4.26 -16.77
N THR A 55 -0.27 5.02 -16.53
CA THR A 55 0.94 5.07 -17.35
C THR A 55 2.14 4.54 -16.55
N SER A 56 2.26 3.21 -16.44
CA SER A 56 3.56 2.59 -16.16
C SER A 56 4.26 2.30 -17.48
N ASP A 57 5.57 2.55 -17.56
CA ASP A 57 6.40 1.99 -18.63
C ASP A 57 6.30 0.46 -18.52
N VAL A 58 5.71 -0.19 -19.54
CA VAL A 58 5.44 -1.64 -19.56
C VAL A 58 6.70 -2.43 -19.20
N ARG A 59 7.88 -1.96 -19.61
CA ARG A 59 9.18 -2.58 -19.29
C ARG A 59 9.52 -2.52 -17.79
N SER A 60 9.16 -1.43 -17.12
CA SER A 60 9.33 -1.30 -15.68
C SER A 60 8.37 -2.19 -14.90
N SER A 61 7.19 -2.49 -15.41
CA SER A 61 6.26 -3.45 -14.78
C SER A 61 6.71 -4.91 -14.99
N GLU A 62 7.21 -5.26 -16.19
CA GLU A 62 7.69 -6.62 -16.48
C GLU A 62 8.82 -7.09 -15.55
N LYS A 63 9.77 -6.22 -15.20
CA LYS A 63 10.86 -6.58 -14.28
C LYS A 63 10.35 -6.92 -12.88
N PHE A 64 9.30 -6.24 -12.39
CA PHE A 64 8.70 -6.53 -11.09
C PHE A 64 7.86 -7.80 -11.11
N ILE A 65 7.13 -8.04 -12.21
CA ILE A 65 6.41 -9.30 -12.45
C ILE A 65 7.39 -10.48 -12.38
N LYS A 66 8.49 -10.43 -13.14
CA LYS A 66 9.52 -11.48 -13.12
C LYS A 66 10.15 -11.65 -11.73
N ALA A 67 10.42 -10.55 -11.03
CA ALA A 67 10.95 -10.62 -9.67
C ALA A 67 10.01 -11.37 -8.71
N LEU A 68 8.69 -11.14 -8.79
CA LEU A 68 7.73 -11.89 -7.99
C LEU A 68 7.63 -13.36 -8.43
N GLU A 69 7.59 -13.66 -9.74
CA GLU A 69 7.54 -15.04 -10.24
C GLU A 69 8.76 -15.87 -9.82
N GLU A 70 9.92 -15.23 -9.72
CA GLU A 70 11.19 -15.86 -9.30
C GLU A 70 11.44 -15.76 -7.79
N TYR A 71 10.50 -15.22 -7.01
CA TYR A 71 10.64 -14.97 -5.57
C TYR A 71 11.85 -14.09 -5.18
N ARG A 72 12.30 -13.19 -6.07
CA ARG A 72 13.38 -12.23 -5.81
C ARG A 72 12.86 -11.03 -5.02
N LEU A 73 12.45 -11.28 -3.78
CA LEU A 73 11.87 -10.27 -2.90
C LEU A 73 12.88 -9.19 -2.50
N ASP A 74 14.17 -9.51 -2.39
CA ASP A 74 15.23 -8.52 -2.21
C ASP A 74 15.18 -7.41 -3.27
N PHE A 75 15.06 -7.78 -4.54
CA PHE A 75 14.95 -6.83 -5.64
C PHE A 75 13.73 -5.90 -5.47
N LEU A 76 12.60 -6.47 -5.04
CA LEU A 76 11.38 -5.70 -4.77
C LEU A 76 11.58 -4.74 -3.61
N PHE A 77 12.12 -5.22 -2.48
CA PHE A 77 12.34 -4.41 -1.29
C PHE A 77 13.41 -3.34 -1.48
N ASP A 78 14.42 -3.57 -2.32
CA ASP A 78 15.38 -2.54 -2.68
C ASP A 78 14.76 -1.42 -3.49
N HIS A 79 13.82 -1.73 -4.39
CA HIS A 79 13.05 -0.71 -5.09
C HIS A 79 12.07 0.02 -4.16
N ILE A 80 11.45 -0.69 -3.22
CA ILE A 80 10.63 -0.08 -2.17
C ILE A 80 11.49 0.90 -1.36
N LYS A 81 12.66 0.46 -0.89
CA LYS A 81 13.60 1.30 -0.13
C LYS A 81 14.04 2.53 -0.92
N ALA A 82 14.38 2.37 -2.19
CA ALA A 82 14.76 3.48 -3.07
C ALA A 82 13.61 4.47 -3.25
N GLY A 83 12.37 3.99 -3.43
CA GLY A 83 11.20 4.85 -3.54
C GLY A 83 10.92 5.62 -2.25
N PHE A 84 10.99 4.96 -1.09
CA PHE A 84 10.82 5.64 0.19
C PHE A 84 11.91 6.69 0.44
N ALA A 85 13.16 6.40 0.05
CA ALA A 85 14.28 7.35 0.15
C ALA A 85 14.12 8.60 -0.74
N SER A 86 13.26 8.57 -1.76
CA SER A 86 13.01 9.72 -2.63
C SER A 86 12.09 10.78 -2.02
N PHE A 87 11.33 10.46 -0.97
CA PHE A 87 10.41 11.41 -0.35
C PHE A 87 11.14 12.39 0.57
N ALA A 88 10.71 13.65 0.54
CA ALA A 88 11.20 14.66 1.48
C ALA A 88 10.81 14.30 2.93
N TYR A 89 11.69 14.61 3.89
CA TYR A 89 11.47 14.30 5.32
C TYR A 89 10.10 14.78 5.84
N GLN A 90 9.63 15.94 5.37
CA GLN A 90 8.37 16.55 5.79
C GLN A 90 7.15 15.67 5.53
N VAL A 91 7.21 14.78 4.51
CA VAL A 91 6.16 13.81 4.21
C VAL A 91 5.92 12.86 5.39
N PHE A 92 6.98 12.57 6.15
CA PHE A 92 6.94 11.64 7.28
C PHE A 92 6.63 12.33 8.62
N ALA A 93 6.46 13.65 8.65
CA ALA A 93 6.15 14.37 9.88
C ALA A 93 4.77 13.92 10.41
N GLY A 94 4.76 13.27 11.58
CA GLY A 94 3.53 12.70 12.16
C GLY A 94 2.99 11.48 11.42
N ALA A 95 3.80 10.85 10.54
CA ALA A 95 3.42 9.62 9.86
C ALA A 95 3.18 8.49 10.86
N LYS A 96 2.11 7.73 10.63
CA LYS A 96 1.76 6.53 11.40
C LYS A 96 1.89 5.32 10.48
N GLU A 97 1.79 4.11 11.03
CA GLU A 97 1.85 2.85 10.26
C GLU A 97 0.95 2.89 9.00
N ARG A 98 -0.29 3.41 9.13
CA ARG A 98 -1.21 3.56 7.99
C ARG A 98 -0.72 4.49 6.88
N THR A 99 0.15 5.46 7.18
CA THR A 99 0.80 6.30 6.17
C THR A 99 1.75 5.48 5.32
N TYR A 100 2.61 4.66 5.96
CA TYR A 100 3.53 3.77 5.28
C TYR A 100 2.79 2.71 4.45
N GLN A 101 1.73 2.12 4.99
CA GLN A 101 0.85 1.19 4.26
C GLN A 101 0.27 1.85 2.99
N ALA A 102 -0.27 3.07 3.10
CA ALA A 102 -0.85 3.78 1.96
C ALA A 102 0.22 4.13 0.89
N MET A 103 1.42 4.50 1.32
CA MET A 103 2.54 4.77 0.41
C MET A 103 3.01 3.51 -0.30
N LEU A 104 3.16 2.40 0.41
CA LEU A 104 3.53 1.12 -0.19
C LEU A 104 2.47 0.65 -1.19
N LEU A 105 1.19 0.79 -0.83
CA LEU A 105 0.08 0.51 -1.72
C LEU A 105 0.16 1.34 -3.01
N ALA A 106 0.45 2.64 -2.87
CA ALA A 106 0.66 3.54 -4.00
C ALA A 106 1.81 3.10 -4.91
N MET A 107 2.91 2.63 -4.32
CA MET A 107 4.05 2.12 -5.07
C MET A 107 3.69 0.85 -5.86
N PHE A 108 2.95 -0.10 -5.27
CA PHE A 108 2.51 -1.29 -6.00
C PHE A 108 1.62 -0.95 -7.20
N TYR A 109 0.68 0.00 -7.03
CA TYR A 109 -0.08 0.52 -8.17
C TYR A 109 0.83 1.17 -9.23
N GLY A 110 1.86 1.92 -8.81
CA GLY A 110 2.84 2.53 -9.72
C GLY A 110 3.75 1.52 -10.43
N MET A 111 3.97 0.35 -9.83
CA MET A 111 4.66 -0.78 -10.45
C MET A 111 3.76 -1.52 -11.45
N GLY A 112 2.47 -1.18 -11.55
CA GLY A 112 1.51 -1.79 -12.46
C GLY A 112 0.76 -2.99 -11.87
N PHE A 113 0.83 -3.20 -10.56
CA PHE A 113 0.04 -4.22 -9.88
C PHE A 113 -1.34 -3.68 -9.47
N ASP A 114 -2.29 -4.58 -9.26
CA ASP A 114 -3.61 -4.26 -8.68
C ASP A 114 -3.76 -4.94 -7.31
N PRO A 115 -3.15 -4.36 -6.25
CA PRO A 115 -3.21 -4.89 -4.90
C PRO A 115 -4.64 -4.91 -4.32
N LEU A 116 -5.00 -6.03 -3.71
CA LEU A 116 -6.23 -6.22 -2.93
C LEU A 116 -6.02 -5.67 -1.51
N SER A 117 -6.00 -4.34 -1.36
CA SER A 117 -5.69 -3.67 -0.08
C SER A 117 -6.85 -3.58 0.92
N GLU A 118 -8.05 -4.04 0.53
CA GLU A 118 -9.29 -3.80 1.29
C GLU A 118 -10.19 -5.04 1.40
N LYS A 119 -9.63 -6.26 1.32
CA LYS A 119 -10.38 -7.41 1.83
C LYS A 119 -10.35 -7.35 3.36
N SER A 120 -11.34 -6.68 3.94
CA SER A 120 -11.81 -7.00 5.29
C SER A 120 -12.19 -8.47 5.30
N THR A 121 -11.27 -9.33 5.72
CA THR A 121 -11.61 -10.71 6.01
C THR A 121 -12.41 -10.70 7.32
N ASN A 122 -13.16 -11.77 7.59
CA ASN A 122 -13.85 -11.91 8.87
C ASN A 122 -12.88 -11.93 10.08
N THR A 123 -11.57 -12.02 9.84
CA THR A 123 -10.51 -12.12 10.86
C THR A 123 -9.65 -10.85 11.01
N GLY A 124 -9.71 -9.91 10.08
CA GLY A 124 -8.94 -8.67 10.12
C GLY A 124 -8.77 -8.00 8.74
N ARG A 125 -7.88 -7.00 8.68
CA ARG A 125 -7.52 -6.32 7.43
C ARG A 125 -6.09 -6.70 7.08
N ILE A 126 -5.90 -7.22 5.87
CA ILE A 126 -4.57 -7.43 5.27
C ILE A 126 -4.09 -6.08 4.73
N ASP A 127 -2.82 -5.73 4.97
CA ASP A 127 -2.29 -4.47 4.46
C ASP A 127 -2.12 -4.46 2.94
N VAL A 128 -1.48 -5.49 2.37
CA VAL A 128 -1.38 -5.67 0.92
C VAL A 128 -1.51 -7.15 0.55
N ALA A 129 -2.31 -7.45 -0.46
CA ALA A 129 -2.30 -8.76 -1.12
C ALA A 129 -2.17 -8.61 -2.64
N LEU A 130 -1.30 -9.41 -3.26
CA LEU A 130 -1.10 -9.44 -4.71
C LEU A 130 -1.44 -10.84 -5.23
N GLU A 131 -2.39 -10.95 -6.14
CA GLU A 131 -2.69 -12.22 -6.81
C GLU A 131 -1.93 -12.31 -8.14
N MET A 132 -0.93 -13.18 -8.19
CA MET A 132 -0.23 -13.55 -9.42
C MET A 132 -0.81 -14.86 -9.99
N PRO A 133 -0.46 -15.25 -11.24
CA PRO A 133 -0.95 -16.49 -11.83
C PRO A 133 -0.64 -17.74 -11.01
N LYS A 134 0.57 -17.85 -10.43
CA LYS A 134 1.03 -19.04 -9.69
C LYS A 134 1.09 -18.86 -8.17
N THR A 135 1.11 -17.62 -7.70
CA THR A 135 1.39 -17.32 -6.30
C THR A 135 0.51 -16.17 -5.80
N THR A 136 0.02 -16.27 -4.58
CA THR A 136 -0.56 -15.12 -3.87
C THR A 136 0.45 -14.57 -2.89
N PHE A 137 0.75 -13.28 -2.93
CA PHE A 137 1.61 -12.62 -1.96
C PHE A 137 0.74 -11.89 -0.93
N ILE A 138 1.02 -12.10 0.35
CA ILE A 138 0.35 -11.44 1.47
C ILE A 138 1.42 -10.71 2.27
N LEU A 139 1.32 -9.39 2.33
CA LEU A 139 2.24 -8.54 3.06
C LEU A 139 1.52 -7.90 4.25
N GLU A 140 2.17 -7.94 5.40
CA GLU A 140 1.76 -7.23 6.61
C GLU A 140 2.89 -6.30 7.04
N LEU A 141 2.53 -5.09 7.46
CA LEU A 141 3.50 -4.06 7.81
C LEU A 141 3.43 -3.73 9.30
N LYS A 142 4.60 -3.44 9.87
CA LYS A 142 4.74 -2.79 11.16
C LYS A 142 5.54 -1.50 11.04
N LEU A 143 5.22 -0.53 11.89
CA LEU A 143 6.06 0.64 12.13
C LEU A 143 6.66 0.53 13.53
N ASP A 144 7.99 0.58 13.61
CA ASP A 144 8.78 0.48 14.85
C ASP A 144 8.43 -0.78 15.68
N GLY A 145 8.14 -1.89 14.98
CA GLY A 145 7.89 -3.20 15.56
C GLY A 145 8.98 -4.18 15.15
N SER A 146 8.58 -5.32 14.59
CA SER A 146 9.50 -6.20 13.87
C SER A 146 8.84 -6.87 12.67
N ALA A 147 9.65 -7.33 11.72
CA ALA A 147 9.16 -8.09 10.57
C ALA A 147 8.59 -9.45 10.98
N GLU A 148 9.16 -10.10 12.00
CA GLU A 148 8.63 -11.35 12.56
C GLU A 148 7.27 -11.15 13.21
N ASN A 149 7.05 -10.04 13.92
CA ASN A 149 5.74 -9.72 14.49
C ASN A 149 4.68 -9.54 13.40
N ALA A 150 5.05 -8.92 12.28
CA ALA A 150 4.18 -8.80 11.11
C ALA A 150 3.86 -10.18 10.52
N LEU A 151 4.87 -11.05 10.35
CA LEU A 151 4.69 -12.41 9.84
C LEU A 151 3.83 -13.28 10.77
N CYS A 152 4.05 -13.20 12.08
CA CYS A 152 3.22 -13.87 13.09
C CYS A 152 1.77 -13.39 13.02
N GLN A 153 1.53 -12.10 12.84
CA GLN A 153 0.16 -11.60 12.68
C GLN A 153 -0.54 -12.19 11.45
N ILE A 154 0.15 -12.36 10.32
CA ILE A 154 -0.41 -13.03 9.13
C ILE A 154 -0.84 -14.46 9.48
N ARG A 155 0.00 -15.18 10.23
CA ARG A 155 -0.26 -16.57 10.66
C ARG A 155 -1.43 -16.65 11.63
N ASP A 156 -1.40 -15.86 12.69
CA ASP A 156 -2.41 -15.86 13.77
C ASP A 156 -3.79 -15.49 13.26
N LYS A 157 -3.86 -14.58 12.28
CA LYS A 157 -5.12 -14.17 11.65
C LYS A 157 -5.54 -15.08 10.49
N ALA A 158 -4.71 -16.05 10.15
CA ALA A 158 -4.92 -17.00 9.07
C ALA A 158 -5.29 -16.31 7.75
N TYR A 159 -4.64 -15.18 7.44
CA TYR A 159 -4.96 -14.37 6.25
C TYR A 159 -4.77 -15.12 4.94
N PHE A 160 -3.95 -16.18 4.94
CA PHE A 160 -3.69 -17.05 3.80
C PHE A 160 -4.78 -18.09 3.54
N SER A 161 -5.63 -18.42 4.52
CA SER A 161 -6.63 -19.49 4.39
C SER A 161 -7.57 -19.34 3.18
N PRO A 162 -8.07 -18.13 2.81
CA PRO A 162 -8.90 -17.95 1.61
C PRO A 162 -8.19 -18.17 0.27
N TYR A 163 -6.86 -18.33 0.31
CA TYR A 163 -6.01 -18.50 -0.87
C TYR A 163 -5.47 -19.93 -1.01
N LEU A 164 -5.68 -20.78 0.01
CA LEU A 164 -5.36 -22.21 -0.06
C LEU A 164 -6.29 -22.95 -1.02
N HIS A 165 -5.84 -24.13 -1.46
CA HIS A 165 -6.56 -25.04 -2.37
C HIS A 165 -6.94 -24.46 -3.73
N LYS A 166 -6.30 -23.36 -4.14
CA LYS A 166 -6.47 -22.73 -5.45
C LYS A 166 -5.39 -23.10 -6.47
N GLU A 167 -4.67 -24.20 -6.23
CA GLU A 167 -3.50 -24.63 -7.03
C GLU A 167 -2.38 -23.56 -7.12
N LYS A 168 -2.40 -22.59 -6.21
CA LYS A 168 -1.39 -21.52 -6.10
C LYS A 168 -0.61 -21.66 -4.80
N GLU A 169 0.66 -21.31 -4.85
CA GLU A 169 1.47 -21.11 -3.64
C GLU A 169 1.06 -19.80 -2.95
N VAL A 170 1.38 -19.67 -1.67
CA VAL A 170 1.12 -18.44 -0.91
C VAL A 170 2.40 -17.97 -0.23
N ALA A 171 2.88 -16.80 -0.62
CA ALA A 171 4.03 -16.15 0.00
C ALA A 171 3.55 -15.19 1.09
N LEU A 172 3.98 -15.43 2.32
CA LEU A 172 3.71 -14.56 3.47
C LEU A 172 4.93 -13.71 3.73
N ILE A 173 4.75 -12.40 3.86
CA ILE A 173 5.85 -11.44 3.99
C ILE A 173 5.53 -10.48 5.13
N GLY A 174 6.35 -10.50 6.17
CA GLY A 174 6.34 -9.48 7.21
C GLY A 174 7.38 -8.41 6.91
N ALA A 175 7.00 -7.14 6.98
CA ALA A 175 7.93 -6.02 6.79
C ALA A 175 7.85 -5.04 7.95
N ASN A 176 9.01 -4.55 8.39
CA ASN A 176 9.10 -3.50 9.40
C ASN A 176 9.63 -2.22 8.75
N PHE A 177 8.96 -1.12 9.05
CA PHE A 177 9.43 0.23 8.76
C PHE A 177 9.94 0.85 10.05
N SER A 178 11.02 1.63 9.93
CA SER A 178 11.52 2.46 11.02
C SER A 178 11.08 3.90 10.79
N SER A 179 10.47 4.53 11.79
CA SER A 179 10.14 5.95 11.75
C SER A 179 11.38 6.84 11.78
N GLU A 180 12.46 6.37 12.40
CA GLU A 180 13.76 7.02 12.43
C GLU A 180 14.39 7.04 11.03
N LYS A 181 14.49 5.86 10.39
CA LYS A 181 15.05 5.73 9.04
C LYS A 181 14.08 6.18 7.94
N ARG A 182 12.78 6.29 8.27
CA ARG A 182 11.66 6.58 7.36
C ARG A 182 11.60 5.62 6.17
N ASN A 183 11.99 4.38 6.43
CA ASN A 183 12.20 3.37 5.40
C ASN A 183 12.06 1.96 5.98
N VAL A 184 11.97 0.96 5.10
CA VAL A 184 12.02 -0.46 5.46
C VAL A 184 13.34 -0.73 6.18
N SER A 185 13.25 -1.20 7.42
CA SER A 185 14.41 -1.62 8.20
C SER A 185 14.74 -3.09 7.98
N GLU A 186 13.72 -3.93 7.84
CA GLU A 186 13.83 -5.38 7.73
C GLU A 186 12.57 -5.97 7.08
N TRP A 187 12.71 -7.16 6.50
CA TRP A 187 11.61 -7.96 6.01
C TRP A 187 11.97 -9.45 6.19
N VAL A 188 10.97 -10.29 6.38
CA VAL A 188 11.09 -11.75 6.39
C VAL A 188 9.94 -12.35 5.61
N GLY A 189 10.15 -13.51 4.99
CA GLY A 189 9.07 -14.19 4.31
C GLY A 189 9.15 -15.69 4.37
N GLU A 190 8.04 -16.32 4.04
CA GLU A 190 7.96 -17.76 3.85
C GLU A 190 7.01 -18.10 2.71
N LEU A 191 7.27 -19.24 2.08
CA LEU A 191 6.45 -19.78 1.02
C LEU A 191 5.66 -20.97 1.57
N LEU A 192 4.35 -20.91 1.42
CA LEU A 192 3.44 -22.00 1.69
C LEU A 192 3.01 -22.67 0.38
N SER A 193 2.85 -23.99 0.44
CA SER A 193 2.23 -24.76 -0.63
C SER A 193 0.74 -24.41 -0.76
N SER A 194 0.09 -24.90 -1.81
CA SER A 194 -1.37 -24.76 -1.96
C SER A 194 -2.17 -25.49 -0.86
N SER A 195 -1.55 -26.43 -0.12
CA SER A 195 -2.13 -27.08 1.06
C SER A 195 -1.88 -26.33 2.37
N GLY A 196 -1.07 -25.26 2.36
CA GLY A 196 -0.75 -24.46 3.54
C GLY A 196 0.47 -24.95 4.33
N GLU A 197 1.24 -25.90 3.79
CA GLU A 197 2.47 -26.38 4.40
C GLU A 197 3.64 -25.46 4.03
N LYS A 198 4.51 -25.14 5.00
CA LYS A 198 5.69 -24.33 4.73
C LYS A 198 6.67 -25.10 3.83
N VAL A 199 6.95 -24.55 2.65
CA VAL A 199 7.89 -25.10 1.66
C VAL A 199 9.31 -24.64 1.97
N ARG A 200 9.50 -23.32 2.16
CA ARG A 200 10.81 -22.70 2.46
C ARG A 200 10.64 -21.29 3.03
N ASP A 201 11.69 -20.81 3.68
CA ASP A 201 11.85 -19.38 3.96
C ASP A 201 12.18 -18.61 2.68
N LEU A 202 11.79 -17.34 2.64
CA LEU A 202 12.14 -16.38 1.60
C LEU A 202 13.10 -15.36 2.22
N HIS A 203 14.24 -15.20 1.55
CA HIS A 203 15.31 -14.28 1.92
C HIS A 203 15.64 -13.38 0.74
#